data_AF-A0A6V7H9K4-F1
#
_entry.id   AF-A0A6V7H9K4-F1
#
_cell.length_a   1.000
_cell.length_b   1.000
_cell.length_c   1.000
_cell.angle_alpha   90.00
_cell.angle_beta   90.00
_cell.angle_gamma   90.00
#
_symmetry.space_group_name_H-M   'P 1'
#
loop_
_entity.id
_entity.type
_entity.pdbx_description
1 polymer ?
#
loop_
_entity_poly.entity_id
_entity_poly.type
_entity_poly.pdbx_seq_one_letter_code
_entity_poly.pdbx_strand_id
1 'polypeptide(L)'
;VSKTFELNTNGFGLYKERNHKNELPFSHNKTVSGVRLSHGDMLYLAPQSSTQLWSIPSTSTATIDISQEPRPMDETETISHTINAVSNAMEDVDEQLWKVDGKIQRKRDEKLIYYTWHNLSNRCRHGANGCCVHCTPLEPFDETYLKEQNIKHLSFHSYLRKLTAGVDRGKFIQLDDINCCIKTGCKDHPPWPRGICSKCQPSSITLNRQTYRHVDNVMFENPSLVERFLNYWRSTGHQRIGFLYGRYEIHTDVPLGIRAVVAAIYEPPQESTKNSIRLLPDEKEAVVDELAHLLNLKRIGWIFTDLIADIKKGTVKHVRNIESHFLSAQECIMAGYFQNKYPNPCRFSPNNYFGSKFVTVCVTGDEKNQIHMEGYQVSNQCMALVRDSCLVPTKDAPELGYVIESTDKQYVPDVFYK
;
A
#
# COMPACT_ATOMS: atom_id res chain seq x y z
N VAL A 1 8.68 5.77 -36.18
CA VAL A 1 7.62 6.27 -37.06
C VAL A 1 6.60 5.17 -37.35
N SER A 2 6.76 4.27 -38.33
CA SER A 2 5.72 3.26 -38.65
C SER A 2 5.26 2.44 -37.42
N LYS A 3 6.21 1.91 -36.62
CA LYS A 3 5.94 1.19 -35.36
C LYS A 3 5.40 2.09 -34.23
N THR A 4 5.62 3.40 -34.30
CA THR A 4 5.23 4.38 -33.27
C THR A 4 3.82 4.93 -33.49
N PHE A 5 3.36 4.91 -34.75
CA PHE A 5 2.06 5.45 -35.19
C PHE A 5 1.19 4.37 -35.87
N GLU A 6 1.52 3.09 -35.65
CA GLU A 6 0.77 1.92 -36.12
C GLU A 6 0.38 1.99 -37.61
N LEU A 7 1.31 2.46 -38.45
CA LEU A 7 1.04 2.69 -39.88
C LEU A 7 1.07 1.36 -40.65
N ASN A 8 -0.05 1.04 -41.30
CA ASN A 8 -0.24 -0.21 -42.06
C ASN A 8 0.68 -0.35 -43.29
N THR A 9 1.30 0.74 -43.75
CA THR A 9 2.17 0.74 -44.94
C THR A 9 3.37 1.68 -44.76
N ASN A 10 4.43 1.44 -45.53
CA ASN A 10 5.56 2.37 -45.67
C ASN A 10 5.31 3.43 -46.78
N GLY A 11 4.08 3.59 -47.25
CA GLY A 11 3.69 4.54 -48.30
C GLY A 11 3.53 5.97 -47.80
N PHE A 12 4.51 6.50 -47.07
CA PHE A 12 4.50 7.88 -46.55
C PHE A 12 5.86 8.58 -46.70
N GLY A 13 5.82 9.86 -47.04
CA GLY A 13 6.96 10.77 -46.99
C GLY A 13 7.01 11.51 -45.66
N LEU A 14 8.22 11.82 -45.20
CA LEU A 14 8.49 12.71 -44.06
C LEU A 14 9.12 14.00 -44.56
N TYR A 15 8.63 15.15 -44.10
CA TYR A 15 9.02 16.47 -44.58
C TYR A 15 9.40 17.38 -43.41
N LYS A 16 10.42 18.23 -43.59
CA LYS A 16 10.78 19.24 -42.58
C LYS A 16 9.84 20.45 -42.58
N GLU A 17 9.11 20.69 -43.67
CA GLU A 17 8.22 21.84 -43.82
C GLU A 17 6.76 21.40 -43.99
N ARG A 18 5.84 22.18 -43.40
CA ARG A 18 4.39 21.98 -43.52
C ARG A 18 3.88 22.01 -44.98
N ASN A 19 4.65 22.64 -45.87
CA ASN A 19 4.35 22.74 -47.30
C ASN A 19 4.77 21.49 -48.10
N HIS A 20 5.12 20.39 -47.42
CA HIS A 20 5.63 19.14 -48.00
C HIS A 20 6.87 19.36 -48.89
N LYS A 21 7.72 20.33 -48.49
CA LYS A 21 9.02 20.59 -49.08
C LYS A 21 10.11 19.99 -48.18
N ASN A 22 11.28 19.74 -48.79
CA ASN A 22 12.43 19.12 -48.13
C ASN A 22 12.07 17.75 -47.51
N GLU A 23 11.78 16.80 -48.39
CA GLU A 23 11.56 15.39 -48.06
C GLU A 23 12.83 14.77 -47.43
N LEU A 24 12.61 13.91 -46.43
CA LEU A 24 13.62 13.08 -45.80
C LEU A 24 13.59 11.69 -46.45
N PRO A 25 14.50 11.38 -47.39
CA PRO A 25 14.47 10.10 -48.09
C PRO A 25 14.73 8.95 -47.12
N PHE A 26 13.91 7.90 -47.23
CA PHE A 26 14.06 6.68 -46.46
C PHE A 26 15.46 6.07 -46.68
N SER A 27 16.21 5.85 -45.61
CA SER A 27 17.57 5.33 -45.67
C SER A 27 17.92 4.56 -44.39
N HIS A 28 18.36 3.31 -44.53
CA HIS A 28 18.79 2.47 -43.41
C HIS A 28 20.14 2.88 -42.80
N ASN A 29 20.95 3.67 -43.52
CA ASN A 29 22.36 3.91 -43.19
C ASN A 29 22.66 5.36 -42.75
N LYS A 30 21.63 6.18 -42.49
CA LYS A 30 21.80 7.57 -42.02
C LYS A 30 21.34 7.72 -40.58
N THR A 31 22.19 8.29 -39.73
CA THR A 31 21.85 8.65 -38.35
C THR A 31 21.04 9.95 -38.30
N VAL A 32 20.30 10.16 -37.21
CA VAL A 32 19.53 11.39 -36.94
C VAL A 32 20.42 12.65 -37.01
N SER A 33 21.65 12.56 -36.49
CA SER A 33 22.65 13.62 -36.58
C SER A 33 23.08 13.94 -38.03
N GLY A 34 23.23 12.93 -38.89
CA GLY A 34 23.53 13.10 -40.31
C GLY A 34 22.42 13.76 -41.13
N VAL A 35 21.19 13.79 -40.60
CA VAL A 35 20.01 14.43 -41.23
C VAL A 35 19.76 15.85 -40.67
N ARG A 36 20.59 16.32 -39.72
CA ARG A 36 20.42 17.58 -38.98
C ARG A 36 19.01 17.69 -38.38
N LEU A 37 18.69 16.78 -37.47
CA LEU A 37 17.48 16.84 -36.65
C LEU A 37 17.86 16.93 -35.17
N SER A 38 17.28 17.89 -34.47
CA SER A 38 17.45 18.15 -33.04
C SER A 38 16.23 17.72 -32.22
N HIS A 39 16.41 17.57 -30.90
CA HIS A 39 15.29 17.37 -29.98
C HIS A 39 14.42 18.64 -29.96
N GLY A 40 13.15 18.52 -30.36
CA GLY A 40 12.21 19.63 -30.51
C GLY A 40 11.84 19.97 -31.95
N ASP A 41 12.53 19.40 -32.95
CA ASP A 41 12.21 19.62 -34.37
C ASP A 41 10.86 18.97 -34.75
N MET A 42 9.96 19.74 -35.38
CA MET A 42 8.71 19.20 -35.92
C MET A 42 8.91 18.58 -37.31
N LEU A 43 8.29 17.43 -37.53
CA LEU A 43 8.25 16.74 -38.82
C LEU A 43 6.80 16.53 -39.28
N TYR A 44 6.58 16.66 -40.58
CA TYR A 44 5.27 16.49 -41.20
C TYR A 44 5.24 15.17 -41.98
N LEU A 45 4.20 14.37 -41.77
CA LEU A 45 4.01 13.07 -42.43
C LEU A 45 2.87 13.19 -43.44
N ALA A 46 3.09 12.75 -44.68
CA ALA A 46 2.06 12.74 -45.72
C ALA A 46 2.10 11.44 -46.54
N PRO A 47 0.94 10.91 -46.97
CA PRO A 47 0.88 9.69 -47.79
C PRO A 47 1.51 9.92 -49.16
N GLN A 48 2.27 8.93 -49.61
CA GLN A 48 2.82 8.88 -50.96
C GLN A 48 1.84 8.09 -51.85
N SER A 49 1.10 8.80 -52.70
CA SER A 49 0.14 8.25 -53.68
C SER A 49 -1.01 7.42 -53.09
N SER A 50 -2.18 8.06 -52.86
CA SER A 50 -3.50 7.45 -52.62
C SER A 50 -3.58 6.26 -51.63
N THR A 51 -2.63 6.14 -50.72
CA THR A 51 -2.56 5.02 -49.76
C THR A 51 -3.17 5.48 -48.43
N GLN A 52 -4.17 4.77 -47.91
CA GLN A 52 -4.73 5.05 -46.58
C GLN A 52 -3.73 4.65 -45.50
N LEU A 53 -3.36 5.61 -44.64
CA LEU A 53 -2.35 5.41 -43.59
C LEU A 53 -2.91 4.83 -42.29
N TRP A 54 -4.22 5.00 -42.06
CA TRP A 54 -4.92 4.59 -40.85
C TRP A 54 -6.21 3.85 -41.22
N SER A 55 -6.51 2.76 -40.49
CA SER A 55 -7.77 2.03 -40.63
C SER A 55 -8.93 2.84 -40.04
N ILE A 56 -9.93 3.18 -40.86
CA ILE A 56 -11.18 3.79 -40.37
C ILE A 56 -12.16 2.65 -40.07
N PRO A 57 -12.69 2.52 -38.83
CA PRO A 57 -13.74 1.56 -38.53
C PRO A 57 -15.02 1.96 -39.28
N SER A 58 -15.41 1.17 -40.28
CA SER A 58 -16.59 1.42 -41.09
C SER A 58 -17.82 0.79 -40.46
N THR A 59 -18.84 1.60 -40.20
CA THR A 59 -20.15 1.13 -39.70
C THR A 59 -20.91 0.37 -40.80
N SER A 60 -21.66 -0.64 -40.39
CA SER A 60 -22.64 -1.41 -41.19
C SER A 60 -22.08 -2.41 -42.22
N THR A 61 -22.26 -3.70 -41.97
CA THR A 61 -23.14 -4.60 -42.77
C THR A 61 -23.36 -5.89 -41.96
N ALA A 62 -24.57 -6.47 -42.02
CA ALA A 62 -24.93 -7.71 -41.34
C ALA A 62 -25.06 -8.89 -42.32
N THR A 63 -24.66 -10.11 -41.92
CA THR A 63 -24.98 -11.38 -42.62
C THR A 63 -25.11 -12.58 -41.66
N ILE A 64 -25.94 -13.54 -42.09
CA ILE A 64 -26.64 -14.63 -41.38
C ILE A 64 -26.31 -15.96 -42.13
N ASP A 65 -26.03 -17.13 -41.55
CA ASP A 65 -26.07 -17.62 -40.15
C ASP A 65 -25.14 -18.87 -39.98
N ILE A 66 -25.53 -19.83 -39.11
CA ILE A 66 -25.33 -21.30 -39.14
C ILE A 66 -24.38 -21.89 -38.07
N SER A 67 -24.93 -21.95 -36.85
CA SER A 67 -25.01 -23.10 -35.93
C SER A 67 -23.82 -24.02 -35.65
N GLN A 68 -23.47 -24.14 -34.36
CA GLN A 68 -23.33 -25.43 -33.65
C GLN A 68 -23.69 -25.28 -32.15
N GLU A 69 -24.40 -26.28 -31.60
CA GLU A 69 -24.91 -26.29 -30.22
C GLU A 69 -23.90 -26.86 -29.19
N PRO A 70 -24.11 -26.67 -27.87
CA PRO A 70 -23.04 -26.63 -26.88
C PRO A 70 -22.58 -27.98 -26.32
N ARG A 71 -21.38 -28.00 -25.74
CA ARG A 71 -20.89 -29.05 -24.83
C ARG A 71 -20.35 -28.47 -23.52
N PRO A 72 -20.27 -29.28 -22.44
CA PRO A 72 -20.30 -28.75 -21.07
C PRO A 72 -18.98 -28.17 -20.57
N MET A 73 -19.08 -27.32 -19.56
CA MET A 73 -17.99 -26.96 -18.66
C MET A 73 -17.37 -28.20 -18.02
N ASP A 74 -16.09 -28.44 -18.26
CA ASP A 74 -15.16 -28.90 -17.23
C ASP A 74 -13.72 -28.58 -17.67
N GLU A 75 -13.14 -27.50 -17.14
CA GLU A 75 -11.68 -27.41 -17.00
C GLU A 75 -11.33 -26.40 -15.89
N THR A 76 -10.66 -26.91 -14.87
CA THR A 76 -10.33 -26.15 -13.66
C THR A 76 -9.09 -25.30 -13.91
N GLU A 77 -9.25 -24.11 -14.54
CA GLU A 77 -8.14 -23.18 -14.68
C GLU A 77 -7.65 -22.73 -13.29
N THR A 78 -6.50 -23.30 -12.92
CA THR A 78 -5.82 -23.03 -11.68
C THR A 78 -5.27 -21.62 -11.77
N ILE A 79 -5.88 -20.66 -11.06
CA ILE A 79 -5.45 -19.26 -10.98
C ILE A 79 -4.07 -19.20 -10.35
N SER A 80 -3.06 -19.38 -11.21
CA SER A 80 -1.66 -19.15 -10.91
C SER A 80 -1.50 -17.64 -10.93
N HIS A 81 -1.74 -16.99 -9.78
CA HIS A 81 -1.38 -15.60 -9.60
C HIS A 81 0.13 -15.46 -9.83
N THR A 82 0.51 -15.07 -11.04
CA THR A 82 1.81 -14.53 -11.35
C THR A 82 1.99 -13.29 -10.48
N ILE A 83 2.67 -13.49 -9.36
CA ILE A 83 3.28 -12.41 -8.59
C ILE A 83 4.22 -11.72 -9.57
N ASN A 84 3.77 -10.59 -10.14
CA ASN A 84 4.66 -9.69 -10.86
C ASN A 84 5.86 -9.45 -9.95
N ALA A 85 7.05 -9.74 -10.45
CA ALA A 85 8.26 -9.79 -9.64
C ALA A 85 8.57 -8.41 -9.06
N VAL A 86 8.01 -8.15 -7.87
CA VAL A 86 8.42 -7.04 -7.01
C VAL A 86 9.90 -7.25 -6.78
N SER A 87 10.71 -6.28 -7.20
CA SER A 87 12.15 -6.36 -7.02
C SER A 87 12.45 -6.60 -5.54
N ASN A 88 13.23 -7.64 -5.23
CA ASN A 88 13.71 -7.96 -3.87
C ASN A 88 14.63 -6.87 -3.27
N ALA A 89 14.67 -5.68 -3.87
CA ALA A 89 15.39 -4.53 -3.35
C ALA A 89 14.68 -4.04 -2.09
N MET A 90 15.43 -3.96 -0.99
CA MET A 90 14.99 -3.20 0.17
C MET A 90 14.80 -1.73 -0.23
N GLU A 91 13.88 -1.03 0.42
CA GLU A 91 13.71 0.40 0.13
C GLU A 91 14.84 1.21 0.76
N ASP A 92 15.23 2.31 0.11
CA ASP A 92 16.27 3.23 0.56
C ASP A 92 16.09 3.65 2.03
N VAL A 93 14.84 3.86 2.47
CA VAL A 93 14.51 4.20 3.86
C VAL A 93 14.85 3.07 4.83
N ASP A 94 14.65 1.80 4.45
CA ASP A 94 14.97 0.66 5.30
C ASP A 94 16.49 0.43 5.37
N GLU A 95 17.21 0.67 4.27
CA GLU A 95 18.67 0.63 4.27
C GLU A 95 19.29 1.73 5.14
N GLN A 96 18.72 2.94 5.11
CA GLN A 96 19.15 4.05 5.94
C GLN A 96 18.87 3.76 7.42
N LEU A 97 17.64 3.37 7.77
CA LEU A 97 17.27 2.99 9.13
C LEU A 97 18.08 1.81 9.66
N TRP A 98 18.45 0.85 8.80
CA TRP A 98 19.30 -0.27 9.21
C TRP A 98 20.70 0.17 9.66
N LYS A 99 21.24 1.27 9.11
CA LYS A 99 22.56 1.82 9.45
C LYS A 99 22.56 2.65 10.75
N VAL A 100 21.39 3.04 11.26
CA VAL A 100 21.22 3.85 12.48
C VAL A 100 20.88 2.95 13.68
N ASP A 101 21.47 3.21 14.86
CA ASP A 101 21.20 2.39 16.05
C ASP A 101 19.80 2.65 16.65
N GLY A 102 19.31 3.88 16.56
CA GLY A 102 18.02 4.34 17.09
C GLY A 102 18.09 4.82 18.54
N LYS A 103 19.28 4.96 19.13
CA LYS A 103 19.41 5.23 20.56
C LYS A 103 19.03 6.67 20.90
N ILE A 104 18.15 6.80 21.90
CA ILE A 104 17.60 8.08 22.34
C ILE A 104 18.59 8.72 23.31
N GLN A 105 19.22 9.81 22.88
CA GLN A 105 20.18 10.55 23.68
C GLN A 105 19.49 11.28 24.83
N ARG A 106 19.82 10.93 26.08
CA ARG A 106 19.35 11.66 27.26
C ARG A 106 20.28 12.81 27.59
N LYS A 107 19.72 13.99 27.85
CA LYS A 107 20.48 15.12 28.38
C LYS A 107 20.96 14.79 29.81
N ARG A 108 22.18 15.20 30.15
CA ARG A 108 22.64 15.24 31.54
C ARG A 108 21.74 16.21 32.31
N ASP A 109 21.19 15.77 33.44
CA ASP A 109 20.51 16.71 34.35
C ASP A 109 21.57 17.52 35.11
N GLU A 110 21.70 18.79 34.74
CA GLU A 110 22.67 19.73 35.30
C GLU A 110 22.19 20.45 36.56
N LYS A 111 20.97 20.15 37.07
CA LYS A 111 20.42 20.81 38.27
C LYS A 111 21.13 20.44 39.57
N LEU A 112 22.24 21.12 39.79
CA LEU A 112 22.48 21.83 41.05
C LEU A 112 21.62 23.11 41.08
N ILE A 113 21.40 23.64 42.29
CA ILE A 113 20.85 24.98 42.61
C ILE A 113 19.33 25.03 42.96
N TYR A 114 19.10 25.48 44.20
CA TYR A 114 17.87 25.80 44.96
C TYR A 114 16.87 24.71 45.39
N TYR A 115 16.50 24.84 46.67
CA TYR A 115 15.80 23.88 47.51
C TYR A 115 14.30 23.75 47.16
N THR A 116 13.88 22.58 46.66
CA THR A 116 12.51 22.08 46.85
C THR A 116 12.54 20.57 47.13
N TRP A 117 11.94 20.15 48.25
CA TRP A 117 12.13 18.84 48.86
C TRP A 117 11.17 17.77 48.32
N HIS A 118 11.12 17.59 46.98
CA HIS A 118 10.21 16.60 46.37
C HIS A 118 10.74 15.82 45.15
N ASN A 119 11.92 16.14 44.58
CA ASN A 119 12.52 15.38 43.47
C ASN A 119 14.03 15.20 43.67
N LEU A 120 14.44 14.11 44.34
CA LEU A 120 15.83 13.94 44.81
C LEU A 120 16.66 12.83 44.13
N SER A 121 16.06 12.00 43.25
CA SER A 121 16.67 10.74 42.79
C SER A 121 17.40 10.76 41.44
N ASN A 122 17.14 11.71 40.54
CA ASN A 122 17.64 11.69 39.15
C ASN A 122 18.91 12.54 38.87
N ARG A 123 19.85 12.68 39.82
CA ARG A 123 21.04 13.54 39.63
C ARG A 123 22.27 12.81 39.07
N CYS A 124 22.83 13.36 37.98
CA CYS A 124 24.02 12.86 37.30
C CYS A 124 25.32 13.20 38.07
N ARG A 125 25.83 12.26 38.89
CA ARG A 125 27.05 12.43 39.69
C ARG A 125 28.36 12.05 38.97
N HIS A 126 28.61 12.65 37.80
CA HIS A 126 29.83 12.43 37.02
C HIS A 126 30.26 13.70 36.27
N GLY A 127 31.51 13.73 35.81
CA GLY A 127 32.02 14.78 34.92
C GLY A 127 31.39 14.73 33.52
N ALA A 128 31.74 15.70 32.67
CA ALA A 128 31.15 15.88 31.34
C ALA A 128 31.29 14.64 30.42
N ASN A 129 32.42 13.92 30.52
CA ASN A 129 32.70 12.73 29.71
C ASN A 129 32.27 11.40 30.39
N GLY A 130 31.64 11.47 31.56
CA GLY A 130 31.08 10.29 32.23
C GLY A 130 29.63 10.02 31.84
N CYS A 131 29.16 8.80 32.09
CA CYS A 131 27.75 8.44 31.99
C CYS A 131 27.31 7.66 33.23
N CYS A 132 26.02 7.76 33.57
CA CYS A 132 25.37 6.95 34.60
C CYS A 132 23.97 6.50 34.13
N VAL A 133 23.32 5.66 34.94
CA VAL A 133 21.99 5.09 34.66
C VAL A 133 20.90 6.13 34.32
N HIS A 134 21.08 7.41 34.71
CA HIS A 134 20.15 8.49 34.40
C HIS A 134 20.41 9.23 33.07
N CYS A 135 21.58 9.07 32.45
CA CYS A 135 21.97 9.77 31.22
C CYS A 135 22.51 8.87 30.09
N THR A 136 22.78 7.58 30.34
CA THR A 136 23.06 6.60 29.27
C THR A 136 21.95 6.64 28.21
N PRO A 137 22.24 6.57 26.90
CA PRO A 137 21.20 6.56 25.87
C PRO A 137 20.18 5.43 26.10
N LEU A 138 18.89 5.71 25.89
CA LEU A 138 17.85 4.68 25.96
C LEU A 138 17.78 3.90 24.65
N GLU A 139 17.37 2.64 24.74
CA GLU A 139 17.09 1.82 23.55
C GLU A 139 15.82 2.33 22.85
N PRO A 140 15.71 2.22 21.51
CA PRO A 140 14.57 2.71 20.73
C PRO A 140 13.21 2.09 21.11
N PHE A 141 13.22 0.99 21.87
CA PHE A 141 12.04 0.25 22.32
C PHE A 141 11.77 0.39 23.83
N ASP A 142 12.33 1.40 24.50
CA ASP A 142 12.07 1.69 25.92
C ASP A 142 10.60 2.05 26.18
N GLU A 143 9.92 1.23 26.98
CA GLU A 143 8.48 1.38 27.23
C GLU A 143 8.12 2.60 28.10
N THR A 144 9.06 3.16 28.85
CA THR A 144 8.83 4.35 29.68
C THR A 144 8.83 5.58 28.79
N TYR A 145 9.88 5.72 27.96
CA TYR A 145 9.99 6.80 26.99
C TYR A 145 8.81 6.85 26.01
N LEU A 146 8.41 5.69 25.48
CA LEU A 146 7.29 5.61 24.54
C LEU A 146 5.96 6.04 25.18
N LYS A 147 5.73 5.71 26.46
CA LYS A 147 4.56 6.18 27.22
C LYS A 147 4.60 7.69 27.46
N GLU A 148 5.76 8.23 27.89
CA GLU A 148 5.96 9.66 28.10
C GLU A 148 5.73 10.50 26.84
N GLN A 149 6.14 9.99 25.66
CA GLN A 149 5.92 10.64 24.36
C GLN A 149 4.57 10.30 23.72
N ASN A 150 3.66 9.60 24.41
CA ASN A 150 2.35 9.15 23.89
C ASN A 150 2.43 8.26 22.62
N ILE A 151 3.55 7.57 22.40
CA ILE A 151 3.79 6.69 21.26
C ILE A 151 3.11 5.34 21.52
N LYS A 152 1.94 5.11 20.89
CA LYS A 152 1.08 3.94 21.12
C LYS A 152 1.64 2.59 20.65
N HIS A 153 2.57 2.59 19.69
CA HIS A 153 3.14 1.39 19.05
C HIS A 153 4.60 1.64 18.68
N LEU A 154 5.42 0.58 18.70
CA LEU A 154 6.78 0.62 18.16
C LEU A 154 6.76 0.85 16.65
N SER A 155 7.75 1.57 16.11
CA SER A 155 8.08 1.46 14.70
C SER A 155 8.59 0.03 14.40
N PHE A 156 8.37 -0.46 13.18
CA PHE A 156 8.82 -1.81 12.80
C PHE A 156 10.33 -1.99 12.98
N HIS A 157 11.14 -0.98 12.66
CA HIS A 157 12.60 -1.03 12.86
C HIS A 157 12.99 -1.05 14.35
N SER A 158 12.27 -0.35 15.23
CA SER A 158 12.47 -0.47 16.69
C SER A 158 12.05 -1.84 17.23
N TYR A 159 11.02 -2.46 16.66
CA TYR A 159 10.64 -3.84 16.97
C TYR A 159 11.71 -4.85 16.51
N LEU A 160 12.27 -4.70 15.30
CA LEU A 160 13.43 -5.47 14.84
C LEU A 160 14.63 -5.30 15.78
N ARG A 161 14.93 -4.07 16.22
CA ARG A 161 15.97 -3.81 17.23
C ARG A 161 15.70 -4.58 18.53
N LYS A 162 14.48 -4.54 19.05
CA LYS A 162 14.06 -5.30 20.27
C LYS A 162 14.34 -6.80 20.14
N LEU A 163 14.02 -7.40 18.99
CA LEU A 163 14.30 -8.82 18.74
C LEU A 163 15.80 -9.11 18.59
N THR A 164 16.55 -8.22 17.91
CA THR A 164 18.00 -8.39 17.67
C THR A 164 18.90 -8.04 18.86
N ALA A 165 18.38 -7.41 19.92
CA ALA A 165 19.18 -6.92 21.05
C ALA A 165 19.76 -8.01 21.97
N GLY A 166 19.31 -9.26 21.83
CA GLY A 166 19.81 -10.40 22.60
C GLY A 166 21.23 -10.86 22.24
N VAL A 167 21.77 -11.79 23.02
CA VAL A 167 23.14 -12.33 22.89
C VAL A 167 23.41 -12.86 21.47
N ASP A 168 22.41 -13.49 20.84
CA ASP A 168 22.51 -14.07 19.50
C ASP A 168 22.50 -13.04 18.36
N ARG A 169 22.34 -11.74 18.65
CA ARG A 169 22.30 -10.63 17.68
C ARG A 169 21.31 -10.84 16.52
N GLY A 170 20.24 -11.60 16.80
CA GLY A 170 19.21 -11.95 15.82
C GLY A 170 19.51 -13.14 14.90
N LYS A 171 20.57 -13.93 15.16
CA LYS A 171 20.94 -15.11 14.36
C LYS A 171 19.82 -16.16 14.21
N PHE A 172 18.90 -16.21 15.17
CA PHE A 172 17.77 -17.15 15.21
C PHE A 172 16.39 -16.47 15.04
N ILE A 173 16.35 -15.20 14.62
CA ILE A 173 15.06 -14.54 14.34
C ILE A 173 14.54 -15.06 13.00
N GLN A 174 13.37 -15.70 13.06
CA GLN A 174 12.53 -15.94 11.90
C GLN A 174 11.22 -15.21 12.13
N LEU A 175 10.94 -14.21 11.30
CA LEU A 175 9.65 -13.54 11.24
C LEU A 175 8.74 -14.32 10.31
N ASP A 176 8.20 -15.41 10.85
CA ASP A 176 7.25 -16.25 10.13
C ASP A 176 5.94 -15.50 9.92
N ASP A 177 5.45 -15.54 8.68
CA ASP A 177 4.12 -15.04 8.35
C ASP A 177 3.06 -16.08 8.72
N ILE A 178 1.90 -15.61 9.16
CA ILE A 178 0.80 -16.48 9.59
C ILE A 178 0.19 -17.13 8.36
N ASN A 179 -0.05 -18.44 8.41
CA ASN A 179 -0.65 -19.20 7.33
C ASN A 179 -1.84 -20.00 7.87
N CYS A 180 -3.03 -19.70 7.34
CA CYS A 180 -4.30 -20.29 7.73
C CYS A 180 -4.67 -21.52 6.88
N CYS A 181 -3.89 -21.85 5.85
CA CYS A 181 -4.14 -22.98 4.96
C CYS A 181 -3.45 -24.28 5.41
N ILE A 182 -4.03 -25.42 5.04
CA ILE A 182 -3.40 -26.74 5.22
C ILE A 182 -2.12 -26.82 4.39
N LYS A 183 -1.02 -27.27 5.01
CA LYS A 183 0.25 -27.51 4.30
C LYS A 183 0.07 -28.64 3.27
N THR A 184 0.32 -28.32 2.01
CA THR A 184 0.24 -29.30 0.90
C THR A 184 1.37 -30.32 0.97
N GLY A 185 1.16 -31.50 0.36
CA GLY A 185 2.19 -32.54 0.24
C GLY A 185 2.41 -33.43 1.47
N CYS A 186 1.47 -33.49 2.42
CA CYS A 186 1.54 -34.51 3.47
C CYS A 186 1.41 -35.92 2.88
N LYS A 187 2.26 -36.86 3.33
CA LYS A 187 2.28 -38.26 2.86
C LYS A 187 1.50 -39.22 3.77
N ASP A 188 1.09 -38.76 4.96
CA ASP A 188 0.51 -39.60 6.01
C ASP A 188 -1.01 -39.78 5.85
N HIS A 189 -1.67 -39.03 4.96
CA HIS A 189 -3.12 -39.10 4.71
C HIS A 189 -3.49 -38.60 3.29
N PRO A 190 -4.69 -38.95 2.77
CA PRO A 190 -5.24 -38.35 1.55
C PRO A 190 -5.42 -36.83 1.69
N PRO A 191 -5.44 -36.06 0.57
CA PRO A 191 -5.68 -34.62 0.63
C PRO A 191 -7.06 -34.28 1.21
N TRP A 192 -7.18 -33.07 1.76
CA TRP A 192 -8.45 -32.49 2.21
C TRP A 192 -9.52 -32.59 1.11
N PRO A 193 -10.78 -32.96 1.43
CA PRO A 193 -11.34 -33.15 2.78
C PRO A 193 -11.20 -34.57 3.35
N ARG A 194 -10.56 -35.51 2.62
CA ARG A 194 -10.54 -36.94 2.99
C ARG A 194 -9.57 -37.30 4.12
N GLY A 195 -8.75 -36.35 4.57
CA GLY A 195 -7.86 -36.53 5.71
C GLY A 195 -7.11 -35.26 6.08
N ILE A 196 -6.78 -35.12 7.36
CA ILE A 196 -5.93 -34.07 7.92
C ILE A 196 -5.14 -34.66 9.11
N CYS A 197 -3.94 -34.15 9.36
CA CYS A 197 -3.15 -34.52 10.54
C CYS A 197 -2.55 -33.28 11.21
N SER A 198 -2.18 -33.39 12.49
CA SER A 198 -1.63 -32.28 13.28
C SER A 198 -0.30 -31.71 12.74
N LYS A 199 0.35 -32.35 11.75
CA LYS A 199 1.55 -31.83 11.08
C LYS A 199 1.23 -30.88 9.93
N CYS A 200 0.10 -31.07 9.24
CA CYS A 200 -0.33 -30.26 8.10
C CYS A 200 -1.43 -29.25 8.45
N GLN A 201 -2.20 -29.53 9.51
CA GLN A 201 -3.20 -28.63 10.08
C GLN A 201 -2.52 -27.30 10.49
N PRO A 202 -3.04 -26.15 10.05
CA PRO A 202 -2.58 -24.85 10.55
C PRO A 202 -3.00 -24.69 12.01
N SER A 203 -2.16 -24.03 12.80
CA SER A 203 -2.46 -23.78 14.22
C SER A 203 -3.66 -22.83 14.36
N SER A 204 -4.40 -22.97 15.46
CA SER A 204 -5.45 -22.01 15.81
C SER A 204 -4.86 -20.60 15.99
N ILE A 205 -5.60 -19.60 15.54
CA ILE A 205 -5.15 -18.22 15.47
C ILE A 205 -5.68 -17.50 16.71
N THR A 206 -4.79 -16.97 17.55
CA THR A 206 -5.19 -16.07 18.63
C THR A 206 -4.90 -14.63 18.20
N LEU A 207 -5.95 -13.86 17.94
CA LEU A 207 -5.89 -12.44 17.64
C LEU A 207 -5.38 -11.68 18.87
N ASN A 208 -4.13 -11.24 18.80
CA ASN A 208 -3.49 -10.40 19.82
C ASN A 208 -3.28 -8.99 19.25
N ARG A 209 -3.33 -7.95 20.11
CA ARG A 209 -2.99 -6.59 19.71
C ARG A 209 -1.55 -6.51 19.21
N GLN A 210 -1.36 -6.08 17.97
CA GLN A 210 -0.02 -5.87 17.39
C GLN A 210 0.69 -4.71 18.11
N THR A 211 1.93 -4.94 18.54
CA THR A 211 2.71 -3.98 19.35
C THR A 211 3.57 -3.01 18.54
N TYR A 212 3.62 -3.21 17.21
CA TYR A 212 4.37 -2.41 16.25
C TYR A 212 3.54 -2.10 15.00
N ARG A 213 3.99 -1.14 14.20
CA ARG A 213 3.42 -0.76 12.90
C ARG A 213 4.52 -0.53 11.86
N HIS A 214 4.21 -0.69 10.57
CA HIS A 214 5.19 -0.52 9.50
C HIS A 214 5.38 0.94 9.10
N VAL A 215 4.34 1.77 9.22
CA VAL A 215 4.39 3.22 9.04
C VAL A 215 3.85 3.92 10.29
N ASP A 216 4.58 4.93 10.76
CA ASP A 216 4.26 5.67 11.99
C ASP A 216 3.41 6.92 11.74
N ASN A 217 3.55 7.53 10.57
CA ASN A 217 2.90 8.79 10.20
C ASN A 217 2.55 8.83 8.70
N VAL A 218 1.38 9.36 8.36
CA VAL A 218 1.03 9.73 6.98
C VAL A 218 1.02 11.25 6.88
N MET A 219 1.68 11.79 5.86
CA MET A 219 1.83 13.23 5.63
C MET A 219 1.50 13.54 4.18
N PHE A 220 0.61 14.50 3.93
CA PHE A 220 0.39 15.04 2.59
C PHE A 220 1.34 16.21 2.37
N GLU A 221 2.07 16.22 1.25
CA GLU A 221 3.02 17.30 0.93
C GLU A 221 2.34 18.66 0.81
N ASN A 222 1.10 18.67 0.31
CA ASN A 222 0.35 19.89 0.06
C ASN A 222 -1.14 19.69 0.40
N PRO A 223 -1.73 20.54 1.26
CA PRO A 223 -3.16 20.47 1.60
C PRO A 223 -4.09 20.50 0.38
N SER A 224 -3.68 21.16 -0.71
CA SER A 224 -4.50 21.23 -1.95
C SER A 224 -4.75 19.87 -2.61
N LEU A 225 -3.93 18.84 -2.33
CA LEU A 225 -4.17 17.46 -2.79
C LEU A 225 -5.49 16.92 -2.22
N VAL A 226 -5.67 17.10 -0.91
CA VAL A 226 -6.85 16.66 -0.16
C VAL A 226 -8.04 17.52 -0.52
N GLU A 227 -7.88 18.84 -0.60
CA GLU A 227 -8.96 19.75 -1.02
C GLU A 227 -9.48 19.43 -2.42
N ARG A 228 -8.60 19.10 -3.37
CA ARG A 228 -9.00 18.69 -4.73
C ARG A 228 -9.79 17.39 -4.72
N PHE A 229 -9.36 16.40 -3.94
CA PHE A 229 -10.07 15.12 -3.78
C PHE A 229 -11.46 15.32 -3.14
N LEU A 230 -11.55 16.16 -2.10
CA LEU A 230 -12.80 16.49 -1.41
C LEU A 230 -13.80 17.29 -2.25
N ASN A 231 -13.35 18.02 -3.27
CA ASN A 231 -14.26 18.77 -4.15
C ASN A 231 -15.23 17.87 -4.93
N TYR A 232 -14.89 16.61 -5.18
CA TYR A 232 -15.84 15.64 -5.75
C TYR A 232 -17.02 15.40 -4.80
N TRP A 233 -16.74 15.13 -3.52
CA TRP A 233 -17.78 14.94 -2.51
C TRP A 233 -18.61 16.21 -2.30
N ARG A 234 -17.97 17.40 -2.25
CA ARG A 234 -18.67 18.68 -2.09
C ARG A 234 -19.64 19.02 -3.23
N SER A 235 -19.34 18.57 -4.46
CA SER A 235 -20.17 18.83 -5.65
C SER A 235 -21.23 17.77 -5.91
N THR A 236 -20.99 16.51 -5.54
CA THR A 236 -21.90 15.38 -5.83
C THR A 236 -22.65 14.84 -4.61
N GLY A 237 -22.10 15.01 -3.41
CA GLY A 237 -22.53 14.33 -2.19
C GLY A 237 -22.26 12.81 -2.18
N HIS A 238 -21.48 12.28 -3.13
CA HIS A 238 -21.11 10.87 -3.21
C HIS A 238 -19.69 10.64 -2.64
N GLN A 239 -19.46 9.45 -2.09
CA GLN A 239 -18.18 9.07 -1.52
C GLN A 239 -17.15 8.76 -2.62
N ARG A 240 -15.86 8.89 -2.29
CA ARG A 240 -14.75 8.75 -3.23
C ARG A 240 -13.63 7.88 -2.68
N ILE A 241 -12.99 7.11 -3.56
CA ILE A 241 -11.74 6.38 -3.28
C ILE A 241 -10.62 6.88 -4.19
N GLY A 242 -9.38 6.87 -3.69
CA GLY A 242 -8.18 7.19 -4.45
C GLY A 242 -6.98 6.38 -3.98
N PHE A 243 -6.00 6.21 -4.85
CA PHE A 243 -4.69 5.65 -4.53
C PHE A 243 -3.69 6.76 -4.21
N LEU A 244 -2.92 6.55 -3.14
CA LEU A 244 -1.92 7.48 -2.64
C LEU A 244 -0.58 7.16 -3.28
N TYR A 245 -0.04 8.11 -4.05
CA TYR A 245 1.28 8.04 -4.65
C TYR A 245 2.24 8.97 -3.91
N GLY A 246 3.43 8.46 -3.63
CA GLY A 246 4.35 9.12 -2.72
C GLY A 246 5.61 8.31 -2.48
N ARG A 247 6.30 8.60 -1.38
CA ARG A 247 7.52 7.92 -0.95
C ARG A 247 7.55 7.73 0.57
N TYR A 248 8.42 6.85 1.04
CA TYR A 248 8.66 6.66 2.47
C TYR A 248 9.94 7.41 2.89
N GLU A 249 9.85 8.17 3.97
CA GLU A 249 10.96 8.94 4.54
C GLU A 249 11.14 8.59 6.04
N ILE A 250 12.30 8.91 6.59
CA ILE A 250 12.56 8.75 8.03
C ILE A 250 11.68 9.72 8.82
N HIS A 251 11.00 9.22 9.85
CA HIS A 251 10.24 10.03 10.79
C HIS A 251 11.02 10.14 12.10
N THR A 252 11.39 11.38 12.48
CA THR A 252 12.26 11.66 13.64
C THR A 252 11.56 11.63 14.98
N ASP A 253 10.24 11.81 15.00
CA ASP A 253 9.47 11.99 16.24
C ASP A 253 9.13 10.64 16.91
N VAL A 254 9.37 9.53 16.20
CA VAL A 254 9.33 8.17 16.70
C VAL A 254 10.70 7.52 16.47
N PRO A 255 11.30 6.84 17.46
CA PRO A 255 12.58 6.15 17.27
C PRO A 255 12.54 5.17 16.08
N LEU A 256 13.47 5.33 15.14
CA LEU A 256 13.54 4.58 13.88
C LEU A 256 12.21 4.56 13.09
N GLY A 257 11.44 5.64 13.16
CA GLY A 257 10.11 5.72 12.55
C GLY A 257 10.14 5.88 11.02
N ILE A 258 9.06 5.49 10.37
CA ILE A 258 8.82 5.72 8.93
C ILE A 258 7.60 6.61 8.75
N ARG A 259 7.69 7.62 7.88
CA ARG A 259 6.52 8.36 7.38
C ARG A 259 6.25 8.06 5.90
N ALA A 260 4.96 7.92 5.58
CA ALA A 260 4.43 7.89 4.23
C ALA A 260 4.14 9.33 3.78
N VAL A 261 4.94 9.85 2.84
CA VAL A 261 4.80 11.20 2.28
C VAL A 261 4.06 11.12 0.95
N VAL A 262 2.80 11.58 0.95
CA VAL A 262 1.89 11.57 -0.20
C VAL A 262 2.11 12.83 -1.06
N ALA A 263 2.57 12.61 -2.29
CA ALA A 263 2.79 13.64 -3.30
C ALA A 263 1.60 13.79 -4.27
N ALA A 264 0.83 12.72 -4.49
CA ALA A 264 -0.33 12.71 -5.37
C ALA A 264 -1.43 11.76 -4.90
N ILE A 265 -2.67 12.09 -5.28
CA ILE A 265 -3.84 11.22 -5.17
C ILE A 265 -4.31 10.94 -6.60
N TYR A 266 -4.40 9.67 -6.96
CA TYR A 266 -4.93 9.19 -8.23
C TYR A 266 -6.31 8.57 -8.01
N GLU A 267 -7.31 8.98 -8.77
CA GLU A 267 -8.68 8.47 -8.65
C GLU A 267 -8.93 7.43 -9.75
N PRO A 268 -8.95 6.12 -9.43
CA PRO A 268 -9.24 5.08 -10.40
C PRO A 268 -10.71 5.13 -10.86
N PRO A 269 -11.05 4.51 -12.00
CA PRO A 269 -12.42 4.23 -12.40
C PRO A 269 -13.23 3.58 -11.26
N GLN A 270 -14.38 4.18 -10.91
CA GLN A 270 -15.19 3.77 -9.76
C GLN A 270 -16.66 4.20 -9.91
N GLU A 271 -17.57 3.37 -9.41
CA GLU A 271 -18.97 3.71 -9.19
C GLU A 271 -19.14 4.23 -7.76
N SER A 272 -19.48 5.51 -7.63
CA SER A 272 -19.60 6.22 -6.35
C SER A 272 -21.06 6.52 -6.01
N THR A 273 -21.52 6.12 -4.83
CA THR A 273 -22.82 6.52 -4.26
C THR A 273 -22.64 7.25 -2.92
N LYS A 274 -23.74 7.59 -2.23
CA LYS A 274 -23.69 8.19 -0.88
C LYS A 274 -23.18 7.23 0.20
N ASN A 275 -23.38 5.92 0.00
CA ASN A 275 -23.20 4.88 1.03
C ASN A 275 -22.27 3.74 0.57
N SER A 276 -21.84 3.73 -0.69
CA SER A 276 -21.02 2.65 -1.25
C SER A 276 -20.10 3.17 -2.35
N ILE A 277 -18.96 2.50 -2.49
CA ILE A 277 -17.99 2.72 -3.57
C ILE A 277 -17.66 1.36 -4.15
N ARG A 278 -17.63 1.25 -5.49
CA ARG A 278 -17.18 0.06 -6.20
C ARG A 278 -16.05 0.46 -7.15
N LEU A 279 -14.86 -0.11 -6.96
CA LEU A 279 -13.78 0.01 -7.93
C LEU A 279 -14.14 -0.74 -9.21
N LEU A 280 -13.83 -0.13 -10.35
CA LEU A 280 -13.91 -0.75 -11.67
C LEU A 280 -12.50 -1.12 -12.16
N PRO A 281 -12.36 -2.00 -13.16
CA PRO A 281 -11.09 -2.27 -13.81
C PRO A 281 -10.46 -0.98 -14.37
N ASP A 282 -9.14 -0.83 -14.20
CA ASP A 282 -8.39 0.34 -14.62
C ASP A 282 -7.34 -0.02 -15.67
N GLU A 283 -7.68 0.22 -16.93
CA GLU A 283 -6.79 0.02 -18.08
C GLU A 283 -5.51 0.88 -18.01
N LYS A 284 -5.51 1.95 -17.20
CA LYS A 284 -4.40 2.89 -17.07
C LYS A 284 -3.50 2.60 -15.86
N GLU A 285 -3.84 1.61 -15.02
CA GLU A 285 -3.12 1.30 -13.77
C GLU A 285 -1.60 1.19 -14.03
N ALA A 286 -1.20 0.39 -15.03
CA ALA A 286 0.20 0.17 -15.38
C ALA A 286 0.93 1.43 -15.86
N VAL A 287 0.27 2.28 -16.66
CA VAL A 287 0.86 3.53 -17.18
C VAL A 287 1.04 4.56 -16.06
N VAL A 288 0.12 4.58 -15.09
CA VAL A 288 0.21 5.46 -13.91
C VAL A 288 1.30 4.97 -12.95
N ASP A 289 1.45 3.66 -12.75
CA ASP A 289 2.55 3.09 -11.96
C ASP A 289 3.92 3.34 -12.62
N GLU A 290 4.03 3.22 -13.95
CA GLU A 290 5.27 3.54 -14.68
C GLU A 290 5.63 5.03 -14.56
N LEU A 291 4.65 5.93 -14.76
CA LEU A 291 4.85 7.37 -14.59
C LEU A 291 5.23 7.73 -13.16
N ALA A 292 4.61 7.09 -12.16
CA ALA A 292 4.99 7.26 -10.76
C ALA A 292 6.44 6.82 -10.53
N HIS A 293 6.85 5.66 -11.06
CA HIS A 293 8.22 5.16 -10.93
C HIS A 293 9.25 6.11 -11.54
N LEU A 294 8.98 6.69 -12.72
CA LEU A 294 9.83 7.71 -13.36
C LEU A 294 9.96 9.00 -12.52
N LEU A 295 8.99 9.30 -11.68
CA LEU A 295 9.01 10.42 -10.72
C LEU A 295 9.57 10.03 -9.34
N ASN A 296 10.12 8.81 -9.19
CA ASN A 296 10.53 8.22 -7.92
C ASN A 296 9.41 8.18 -6.85
N LEU A 297 8.18 7.99 -7.31
CA LEU A 297 6.99 7.76 -6.49
C LEU A 297 6.56 6.29 -6.60
N LYS A 298 5.91 5.80 -5.56
CA LYS A 298 5.27 4.47 -5.50
C LYS A 298 3.84 4.63 -5.00
N ARG A 299 2.99 3.63 -5.27
CA ARG A 299 1.69 3.53 -4.61
C ARG A 299 1.89 3.09 -3.16
N ILE A 300 1.81 4.04 -2.25
CA ILE A 300 2.11 3.84 -0.81
C ILE A 300 0.87 3.62 0.05
N GLY A 301 -0.33 3.79 -0.52
CA GLY A 301 -1.58 3.58 0.21
C GLY A 301 -2.83 3.85 -0.61
N TRP A 302 -3.95 3.94 0.10
CA TRP A 302 -5.25 4.33 -0.44
C TRP A 302 -5.97 5.26 0.53
N ILE A 303 -6.88 6.06 -0.01
CA ILE A 303 -7.72 7.01 0.72
C ILE A 303 -9.19 6.83 0.31
N PHE A 304 -10.11 6.90 1.25
CA PHE A 304 -11.54 6.89 0.99
C PHE A 304 -12.28 7.90 1.88
N THR A 305 -13.45 8.38 1.42
CA THR A 305 -14.31 9.26 2.21
C THR A 305 -15.48 8.51 2.82
N ASP A 306 -15.81 8.86 4.07
CA ASP A 306 -17.07 8.56 4.72
C ASP A 306 -17.63 9.86 5.33
N LEU A 307 -18.09 10.74 4.43
CA LEU A 307 -18.53 12.08 4.79
C LEU A 307 -20.05 12.21 4.63
N ILE A 308 -20.72 12.53 5.73
CA ILE A 308 -22.16 12.78 5.79
C ILE A 308 -22.39 14.23 6.21
N ALA A 309 -22.94 15.05 5.31
CA ALA A 309 -23.18 16.46 5.57
C ALA A 309 -24.32 16.69 6.59
N ASP A 310 -24.08 17.56 7.57
CA ASP A 310 -25.12 18.19 8.38
C ASP A 310 -25.51 19.53 7.75
N ILE A 311 -26.49 19.47 6.84
CA ILE A 311 -27.00 20.62 6.08
C ILE A 311 -27.47 21.76 7.01
N LYS A 312 -27.90 21.46 8.25
CA LYS A 312 -28.37 22.49 9.19
C LYS A 312 -27.24 23.34 9.78
N LYS A 313 -26.01 22.81 9.81
CA LYS A 313 -24.83 23.45 10.41
C LYS A 313 -23.75 23.81 9.41
N GLY A 314 -23.79 23.26 8.19
CA GLY A 314 -22.69 23.37 7.22
C GLY A 314 -21.46 22.53 7.59
N THR A 315 -21.63 21.53 8.46
CA THR A 315 -20.57 20.68 9.01
C THR A 315 -20.71 19.22 8.51
N VAL A 316 -19.83 18.32 8.95
CA VAL A 316 -19.95 16.87 8.71
C VAL A 316 -20.25 16.11 9.99
N LYS A 317 -20.96 14.99 9.93
CA LYS A 317 -21.29 14.20 11.13
C LYS A 317 -20.11 13.37 11.61
N HIS A 318 -19.91 13.33 12.94
CA HIS A 318 -19.01 12.39 13.61
C HIS A 318 -19.67 11.00 13.71
N VAL A 319 -19.50 10.15 12.68
CA VAL A 319 -20.12 8.81 12.64
C VAL A 319 -19.19 7.67 13.07
N ARG A 320 -17.87 7.90 13.08
CA ARG A 320 -16.85 6.91 13.47
C ARG A 320 -16.28 7.26 14.82
N ASN A 321 -16.70 6.55 15.86
CA ASN A 321 -16.30 6.83 17.24
C ASN A 321 -16.35 5.56 18.12
N ILE A 322 -16.11 5.71 19.42
CA ILE A 322 -16.05 4.61 20.39
C ILE A 322 -17.40 3.88 20.61
N GLU A 323 -18.53 4.52 20.29
CA GLU A 323 -19.89 3.96 20.37
C GLU A 323 -20.32 3.28 19.05
N SER A 324 -19.52 3.40 17.99
CA SER A 324 -19.76 2.80 16.67
C SER A 324 -18.56 1.95 16.23
N HIS A 325 -17.78 2.40 15.24
CA HIS A 325 -16.56 1.78 14.77
C HIS A 325 -15.62 2.82 14.14
N PHE A 326 -14.33 2.48 14.07
CA PHE A 326 -13.32 3.29 13.38
C PHE A 326 -13.14 2.86 11.92
N LEU A 327 -13.10 1.54 11.68
CA LEU A 327 -13.13 0.92 10.35
C LEU A 327 -14.18 -0.18 10.34
N SER A 328 -14.88 -0.34 9.22
CA SER A 328 -15.79 -1.47 9.03
C SER A 328 -15.02 -2.75 8.67
N ALA A 329 -15.62 -3.92 8.89
CA ALA A 329 -15.05 -5.20 8.50
C ALA A 329 -14.73 -5.27 7.00
N GLN A 330 -15.57 -4.66 6.15
CA GLN A 330 -15.34 -4.58 4.71
C GLN A 330 -14.11 -3.72 4.36
N GLU A 331 -13.93 -2.58 5.04
CA GLU A 331 -12.74 -1.73 4.88
C GLU A 331 -11.47 -2.42 5.39
N CYS A 332 -11.54 -3.14 6.51
CA CYS A 332 -10.44 -3.95 7.02
C CYS A 332 -10.05 -5.06 6.03
N ILE A 333 -11.01 -5.74 5.41
CA ILE A 333 -10.76 -6.75 4.38
C ILE A 333 -10.14 -6.11 3.13
N MET A 334 -10.63 -4.93 2.70
CA MET A 334 -10.07 -4.19 1.57
C MET A 334 -8.64 -3.69 1.83
N ALA A 335 -8.36 -3.20 3.04
CA ALA A 335 -7.03 -2.83 3.48
C ALA A 335 -6.08 -4.03 3.54
N GLY A 336 -6.55 -5.18 4.05
CA GLY A 336 -5.81 -6.44 4.05
C GLY A 336 -5.48 -6.92 2.64
N TYR A 337 -6.44 -6.85 1.71
CA TYR A 337 -6.24 -7.16 0.30
C TYR A 337 -5.14 -6.30 -0.33
N PHE A 338 -5.18 -4.98 -0.14
CA PHE A 338 -4.12 -4.11 -0.67
C PHE A 338 -2.77 -4.32 0.02
N GLN A 339 -2.73 -4.50 1.34
CA GLN A 339 -1.48 -4.80 2.06
C GLN A 339 -0.87 -6.13 1.57
N ASN A 340 -1.68 -7.12 1.20
CA ASN A 340 -1.21 -8.36 0.56
C ASN A 340 -0.73 -8.16 -0.90
N LYS A 341 -1.33 -7.23 -1.66
CA LYS A 341 -0.86 -6.85 -3.02
C LYS A 341 0.51 -6.14 -2.97
N TYR A 342 0.83 -5.45 -1.86
CA TYR A 342 2.07 -4.68 -1.68
C TYR A 342 2.87 -5.14 -0.46
N PRO A 343 3.47 -6.36 -0.49
CA PRO A 343 4.23 -6.90 0.63
C PRO A 343 5.54 -6.13 0.87
N ASN A 344 5.94 -6.01 2.13
CA ASN A 344 7.18 -5.32 2.51
C ASN A 344 8.39 -6.28 2.52
N PRO A 345 9.48 -6.00 1.78
CA PRO A 345 10.72 -6.78 1.85
C PRO A 345 11.29 -6.84 3.26
N CYS A 346 11.60 -8.05 3.75
CA CYS A 346 12.19 -8.28 5.06
C CYS A 346 13.06 -9.55 5.07
N ARG A 347 14.38 -9.36 5.12
CA ARG A 347 15.39 -10.43 5.19
C ARG A 347 15.34 -11.32 6.44
N PHE A 348 14.53 -10.97 7.45
CA PHE A 348 14.33 -11.77 8.66
C PHE A 348 13.14 -12.74 8.52
N SER A 349 12.36 -12.64 7.43
CA SER A 349 11.34 -13.63 7.07
C SER A 349 11.95 -14.70 6.16
N PRO A 350 11.61 -16.00 6.33
CA PRO A 350 12.03 -17.06 5.42
C PRO A 350 11.64 -16.82 3.96
N ASN A 351 10.54 -16.09 3.73
CA ASN A 351 10.02 -15.78 2.40
C ASN A 351 10.58 -14.45 1.85
N ASN A 352 11.50 -13.79 2.55
CA ASN A 352 12.02 -12.43 2.26
C ASN A 352 10.97 -11.30 2.31
N TYR A 353 9.74 -11.57 2.76
CA TYR A 353 8.68 -10.56 2.91
C TYR A 353 8.01 -10.69 4.28
N PHE A 354 7.68 -9.57 4.91
CA PHE A 354 6.96 -9.53 6.18
C PHE A 354 6.11 -8.26 6.33
N GLY A 355 4.79 -8.45 6.48
CA GLY A 355 3.81 -7.39 6.57
C GLY A 355 3.78 -6.48 5.33
N SER A 356 3.34 -5.23 5.52
CA SER A 356 3.24 -4.24 4.45
C SER A 356 3.37 -2.81 4.98
N LYS A 357 4.00 -1.94 4.20
CA LYS A 357 4.01 -0.47 4.43
C LYS A 357 2.80 0.25 3.83
N PHE A 358 1.93 -0.46 3.11
CA PHE A 358 0.75 0.15 2.47
C PHE A 358 -0.21 0.72 3.54
N VAL A 359 -0.56 2.01 3.42
CA VAL A 359 -1.41 2.71 4.39
C VAL A 359 -2.85 2.85 3.90
N THR A 360 -3.77 2.91 4.86
CA THR A 360 -5.20 3.19 4.65
C THR A 360 -5.52 4.54 5.27
N VAL A 361 -6.17 5.46 4.55
CA VAL A 361 -6.61 6.75 5.08
C VAL A 361 -8.13 6.88 4.94
N CYS A 362 -8.82 7.05 6.06
CA CYS A 362 -10.25 7.36 6.09
C CYS A 362 -10.43 8.87 6.25
N VAL A 363 -11.29 9.49 5.43
CA VAL A 363 -11.69 10.90 5.60
C VAL A 363 -13.11 10.95 6.15
N THR A 364 -13.25 11.41 7.40
CA THR A 364 -14.50 11.38 8.17
C THR A 364 -14.72 12.70 8.92
N GLY A 365 -15.81 12.85 9.67
CA GLY A 365 -16.02 13.96 10.60
C GLY A 365 -15.38 13.68 11.97
N ASP A 366 -14.71 14.65 12.58
CA ASP A 366 -14.17 14.57 13.95
C ASP A 366 -15.22 14.88 15.04
N GLU A 367 -14.84 14.78 16.32
CA GLU A 367 -15.65 15.18 17.48
C GLU A 367 -16.22 16.61 17.40
N LYS A 368 -15.58 17.50 16.64
CA LYS A 368 -15.98 18.90 16.42
C LYS A 368 -16.83 19.07 15.16
N ASN A 369 -17.21 17.98 14.48
CA ASN A 369 -17.97 17.94 13.24
C ASN A 369 -17.22 18.58 12.04
N GLN A 370 -15.89 18.63 12.10
CA GLN A 370 -15.01 19.09 11.02
C GLN A 370 -14.45 17.91 10.23
N ILE A 371 -14.10 18.14 8.96
CA ILE A 371 -13.47 17.11 8.13
C ILE A 371 -12.06 16.82 8.67
N HIS A 372 -11.81 15.54 8.96
CA HIS A 372 -10.54 15.02 9.48
C HIS A 372 -10.11 13.77 8.71
N MET A 373 -8.83 13.40 8.84
CA MET A 373 -8.24 12.24 8.17
C MET A 373 -7.55 11.33 9.18
N GLU A 374 -7.98 10.07 9.23
CA GLU A 374 -7.46 9.06 10.14
C GLU A 374 -6.66 8.01 9.36
N GLY A 375 -5.43 7.75 9.82
CA GLY A 375 -4.50 6.82 9.19
C GLY A 375 -4.44 5.47 9.91
N TYR A 376 -4.60 4.39 9.15
CA TYR A 376 -4.64 3.01 9.63
C TYR A 376 -3.76 2.06 8.80
N GLN A 377 -3.41 0.95 9.41
CA GLN A 377 -2.95 -0.27 8.75
C GLN A 377 -3.60 -1.45 9.47
N VAL A 378 -4.01 -2.50 8.74
CA VAL A 378 -4.45 -3.75 9.38
C VAL A 378 -3.25 -4.57 9.85
N SER A 379 -3.46 -5.39 10.87
CA SER A 379 -2.40 -6.25 11.43
C SER A 379 -2.02 -7.39 10.48
N ASN A 380 -0.84 -7.97 10.65
CA ASN A 380 -0.39 -9.11 9.85
C ASN A 380 -1.32 -10.33 10.05
N GLN A 381 -1.96 -10.45 11.21
CA GLN A 381 -3.02 -11.45 11.48
C GLN A 381 -4.25 -11.24 10.57
N CYS A 382 -4.68 -10.00 10.38
CA CYS A 382 -5.77 -9.66 9.46
C CYS A 382 -5.34 -9.88 8.00
N MET A 383 -4.11 -9.49 7.63
CA MET A 383 -3.55 -9.78 6.30
C MET A 383 -3.61 -11.28 5.96
N ALA A 384 -3.17 -12.15 6.87
CA ALA A 384 -3.22 -13.60 6.69
C ALA A 384 -4.65 -14.14 6.55
N LEU A 385 -5.56 -13.74 7.44
CA LEU A 385 -6.98 -14.15 7.37
C LEU A 385 -7.67 -13.69 6.07
N VAL A 386 -7.30 -12.53 5.52
CA VAL A 386 -7.83 -12.03 4.24
C VAL A 386 -7.20 -12.76 3.05
N ARG A 387 -5.88 -12.98 3.06
CA ARG A 387 -5.18 -13.73 2.00
C ARG A 387 -5.75 -15.13 1.85
N ASP A 388 -5.92 -15.81 2.98
CA ASP A 388 -6.35 -17.21 3.04
C ASP A 388 -7.88 -17.34 3.04
N SER A 389 -8.60 -16.24 2.73
CA SER A 389 -10.06 -16.16 2.56
C SER A 389 -10.87 -16.70 3.76
N CYS A 390 -10.38 -16.51 4.99
CA CYS A 390 -11.03 -16.96 6.22
C CYS A 390 -12.05 -15.96 6.78
N LEU A 391 -11.98 -14.68 6.36
CA LEU A 391 -12.74 -13.57 6.94
C LEU A 391 -13.66 -12.91 5.92
N VAL A 392 -14.94 -12.72 6.27
CA VAL A 392 -15.95 -12.01 5.46
C VAL A 392 -16.64 -10.92 6.29
N PRO A 393 -17.15 -9.83 5.67
CA PRO A 393 -17.86 -8.79 6.41
C PRO A 393 -19.25 -9.30 6.83
N THR A 394 -19.73 -8.88 7.99
CA THR A 394 -21.14 -9.11 8.35
C THR A 394 -22.04 -8.05 7.71
N LYS A 395 -23.35 -8.33 7.63
CA LYS A 395 -24.33 -7.47 6.98
C LYS A 395 -24.88 -6.36 7.89
N ASP A 396 -25.16 -6.71 9.14
CA ASP A 396 -25.95 -5.88 10.06
C ASP A 396 -25.10 -5.25 11.20
N ALA A 397 -23.82 -5.63 11.31
CA ALA A 397 -22.88 -5.20 12.35
C ALA A 397 -21.52 -4.82 11.72
N PRO A 398 -21.36 -3.63 11.11
CA PRO A 398 -20.16 -3.25 10.36
C PRO A 398 -18.86 -3.33 11.16
N GLU A 399 -18.93 -3.25 12.48
CA GLU A 399 -17.83 -3.44 13.44
C GLU A 399 -17.35 -4.91 13.59
N LEU A 400 -18.14 -5.89 13.14
CA LEU A 400 -17.86 -7.32 13.25
C LEU A 400 -17.52 -7.95 11.89
N GLY A 401 -16.42 -8.71 11.86
CA GLY A 401 -16.09 -9.64 10.79
C GLY A 401 -16.46 -11.08 11.18
N TYR A 402 -16.98 -11.85 10.24
CA TYR A 402 -17.33 -13.26 10.44
C TYR A 402 -16.23 -14.16 9.89
N VAL A 403 -15.80 -15.13 10.69
CA VAL A 403 -14.88 -16.18 10.26
C VAL A 403 -15.72 -17.30 9.66
N ILE A 404 -15.45 -17.67 8.41
CA ILE A 404 -16.26 -18.67 7.71
C ILE A 404 -16.01 -20.07 8.28
N GLU A 405 -17.05 -20.91 8.26
CA GLU A 405 -16.95 -22.31 8.66
C GLU A 405 -16.11 -23.12 7.65
N SER A 406 -15.43 -24.15 8.15
CA SER A 406 -14.68 -25.08 7.30
C SER A 406 -15.63 -25.83 6.35
N THR A 407 -15.21 -25.98 5.10
CA THR A 407 -15.94 -26.71 4.05
C THR A 407 -15.05 -27.75 3.39
N ASP A 408 -15.65 -28.66 2.61
CA ASP A 408 -14.92 -29.65 1.80
C ASP A 408 -13.84 -29.05 0.88
N LYS A 409 -13.97 -27.76 0.53
CA LYS A 409 -13.02 -27.03 -0.33
C LYS A 409 -11.92 -26.30 0.46
N GLN A 410 -12.23 -25.84 1.67
CA GLN A 410 -11.37 -24.95 2.45
C GLN A 410 -11.50 -25.24 3.94
N TYR A 411 -10.39 -25.62 4.56
CA TYR A 411 -10.26 -25.66 6.01
C TYR A 411 -9.97 -24.25 6.54
N VAL A 412 -10.62 -23.88 7.64
CA VAL A 412 -10.40 -22.63 8.37
C VAL A 412 -10.08 -22.98 9.82
N PRO A 413 -8.93 -22.51 10.37
CA PRO A 413 -8.55 -22.76 11.75
C PRO A 413 -9.43 -21.98 12.73
N ASP A 414 -9.56 -22.48 13.95
CA ASP A 414 -10.26 -21.76 15.03
C ASP A 414 -9.59 -20.40 15.29
N VAL A 415 -10.40 -19.34 15.36
CA VAL A 415 -9.94 -17.97 15.63
C VAL A 415 -10.45 -17.52 16.99
N PHE A 416 -9.53 -17.23 17.90
CA PHE A 416 -9.77 -16.70 19.24
C PHE A 416 -9.29 -15.24 19.33
N TYR A 417 -9.78 -14.47 20.30
CA TYR A 417 -9.27 -13.14 20.63
C TYR A 417 -9.12 -12.98 22.16
N LYS A 418 -8.39 -11.95 22.60
CA LYS A 418 -8.11 -11.65 24.02
C LYS A 418 -8.43 -10.20 24.36
#